data_AF-A0A4R9L615-F1
#
_entry.id   AF-A0A4R9L615-F1
#
_cell.length_a   1.000
_cell.length_b   1.000
_cell.length_c   1.000
_cell.angle_alpha   90.00
_cell.angle_beta   90.00
_cell.angle_gamma   90.00
#
_symmetry.space_group_name_H-M   'P 1'
#
loop_
_entity.id
_entity.type
_entity.pdbx_description
1 polymer ?
#
loop_
_entity_poly.entity_id
_entity_poly.type
_entity_poly.pdbx_seq_one_letter_code
_entity_poly.pdbx_strand_id
1 'polypeptide(L)'
;MNSDSILEQYPFLLDLPEPIRNELDLRMLLIPSQEQKEKIRDLEEKTNSFIVLYKKDYEPRGKHLCKTIRSAELESDPLKSISQFELEIQKETDLIVVAYHKPVLFF
;
A
#
# COMPACT_ATOMS: atom_id res chain seq x y z
N MET A 1 16.27 -2.32 -7.30
CA MET A 1 14.84 -2.03 -7.56
C MET A 1 14.74 -0.55 -7.80
N ASN A 2 14.38 -0.14 -9.03
CA ASN A 2 14.21 1.27 -9.39
C ASN A 2 12.87 1.76 -8.83
N SER A 3 12.87 2.91 -8.16
CA SER A 3 11.67 3.58 -7.64
C SER A 3 10.58 3.74 -8.70
N ASP A 4 10.96 3.87 -9.97
CA ASP A 4 10.05 3.98 -11.12
C ASP A 4 9.08 2.79 -11.20
N SER A 5 9.57 1.57 -10.96
CA SER A 5 8.73 0.36 -11.00
C SER A 5 7.66 0.34 -9.91
N ILE A 6 7.93 0.95 -8.75
CA ILE A 6 6.98 1.06 -7.64
C ILE A 6 5.92 2.13 -7.95
N LEU A 7 6.33 3.25 -8.53
CA LEU A 7 5.40 4.33 -8.92
C LEU A 7 4.43 3.88 -10.01
N GLU A 8 4.86 3.00 -10.91
CA GLU A 8 3.97 2.37 -11.89
C GLU A 8 2.90 1.46 -11.26
N GLN A 9 3.24 0.78 -10.15
CA GLN A 9 2.28 -0.11 -9.46
C GLN A 9 1.37 0.64 -8.49
N TYR A 10 1.85 1.76 -7.93
CA TYR A 10 1.13 2.58 -6.97
C TYR A 10 1.06 4.03 -7.48
N PRO A 11 0.28 4.29 -8.55
CA PRO A 11 0.29 5.58 -9.23
C PRO A 11 -0.18 6.74 -8.35
N PHE A 12 -0.98 6.49 -7.31
CA PHE A 12 -1.41 7.52 -6.35
C PHE A 12 -0.22 8.18 -5.61
N LEU A 13 0.95 7.54 -5.58
CA LEU A 13 2.17 8.14 -5.04
C LEU A 13 2.67 9.32 -5.87
N LEU A 14 2.26 9.41 -7.15
CA LEU A 14 2.56 10.56 -8.01
C LEU A 14 1.78 11.82 -7.60
N ASP A 15 0.65 11.65 -6.90
CA ASP A 15 -0.16 12.75 -6.37
C ASP A 15 0.48 13.39 -5.12
N LEU A 16 1.51 12.75 -4.55
CA LEU A 16 2.24 13.31 -3.42
C LEU A 16 3.13 14.48 -3.86
N PRO A 17 3.23 15.54 -3.03
CA PRO A 17 4.19 16.62 -3.25
C PRO A 17 5.61 16.08 -3.44
N GLU A 18 6.34 16.60 -4.43
CA GLU A 18 7.68 16.14 -4.80
C GLU A 18 8.66 16.05 -3.61
N PRO A 19 8.72 17.02 -2.67
CA PRO A 19 9.60 16.91 -1.50
C PRO A 19 9.27 15.70 -0.63
N ILE A 20 7.98 15.42 -0.43
CA ILE A 20 7.52 14.26 0.35
C ILE A 20 7.89 12.97 -0.37
N ARG A 21 7.59 12.89 -1.67
CA ARG A 21 7.87 11.70 -2.49
C ARG A 21 9.36 11.35 -2.50
N ASN A 22 10.24 12.35 -2.55
CA ASN A 22 11.70 12.15 -2.56
C ASN A 22 12.26 11.64 -1.21
N GLU A 23 11.54 11.86 -0.11
CA GLU A 23 11.93 11.39 1.23
C GLU A 23 11.37 10.00 1.57
N LEU A 24 10.39 9.49 0.80
CA LEU A 24 9.78 8.19 1.04
C LEU A 24 10.74 7.04 0.75
N ASP A 25 10.83 6.08 1.67
CA ASP A 25 11.55 4.84 1.40
C ASP A 25 10.66 3.84 0.67
N LEU A 26 10.58 3.96 -0.66
CA LEU A 26 9.77 3.08 -1.49
C LEU A 26 10.26 1.62 -1.52
N ARG A 27 11.47 1.31 -1.02
CA ARG A 27 12.01 -0.06 -1.03
C ARG A 27 11.32 -0.99 -0.03
N MET A 28 10.63 -0.41 0.95
CA MET A 28 9.79 -1.15 1.89
C MET A 28 8.52 -1.70 1.22
N LEU A 29 8.12 -1.13 0.08
CA LEU A 29 6.97 -1.58 -0.68
C LEU A 29 7.31 -2.83 -1.50
N LEU A 30 6.31 -3.66 -1.70
CA LEU A 30 6.38 -4.86 -2.51
C LEU A 30 5.64 -4.63 -3.85
N ILE A 31 6.21 -5.14 -4.93
CA ILE A 31 5.56 -5.11 -6.24
C ILE A 31 4.58 -6.30 -6.29
N PRO A 32 3.26 -6.07 -6.41
CA PRO A 32 2.29 -7.15 -6.44
C PRO A 32 2.45 -8.00 -7.71
N SER A 33 2.22 -9.31 -7.58
CA SER A 33 2.06 -10.22 -8.72
C SER A 33 0.79 -9.88 -9.52
N GLN A 34 0.64 -10.42 -10.73
CA GLN A 34 -0.55 -10.13 -11.56
C GLN A 34 -1.86 -10.52 -10.87
N GLU A 35 -1.91 -11.67 -10.20
CA GLU A 35 -3.08 -12.11 -9.42
C GLU A 35 -3.35 -11.17 -8.24
N GLN A 36 -2.30 -10.74 -7.52
CA GLN A 36 -2.43 -9.80 -6.41
C GLN A 36 -2.95 -8.44 -6.89
N LYS A 37 -2.56 -7.96 -8.06
CA LYS A 37 -3.05 -6.70 -8.63
C LYS A 37 -4.56 -6.73 -8.88
N GLU A 38 -5.08 -7.83 -9.40
CA GLU A 38 -6.52 -7.98 -9.65
C GLU A 38 -7.30 -7.93 -8.34
N LYS A 39 -6.88 -8.71 -7.33
CA LYS A 39 -7.48 -8.67 -5.98
C LYS A 39 -7.35 -7.30 -5.32
N ILE A 40 -6.20 -6.64 -5.44
CA ILE A 40 -5.98 -5.29 -4.92
C ILE A 40 -6.98 -4.32 -5.54
N ARG A 41 -7.14 -4.32 -6.86
CA ARG A 41 -8.07 -3.43 -7.55
C ARG A 41 -9.50 -3.63 -7.06
N ASP A 42 -9.95 -4.88 -6.96
CA ASP A 42 -11.30 -5.20 -6.51
C ASP A 42 -11.54 -4.73 -5.05
N LEU A 43 -10.52 -4.88 -4.19
CA LEU A 43 -10.57 -4.38 -2.82
C LEU A 43 -10.56 -2.85 -2.77
N GLU A 44 -9.73 -2.17 -3.56
CA GLU A 44 -9.67 -0.71 -3.64
C GLU A 44 -11.02 -0.11 -4.07
N GLU A 45 -11.70 -0.73 -5.04
CA GLU A 45 -13.05 -0.35 -5.47
C GLU A 45 -14.08 -0.57 -4.36
N LYS A 46 -14.07 -1.75 -3.72
CA LYS A 46 -15.01 -2.11 -2.65
C LYS A 46 -14.87 -1.23 -1.41
N THR A 47 -13.64 -0.86 -1.07
CA THR A 47 -13.30 -0.14 0.16
C THR A 47 -13.14 1.36 -0.02
N ASN A 48 -13.17 1.84 -1.27
CA ASN A 48 -12.80 3.20 -1.64
C ASN A 48 -11.49 3.66 -0.96
N SER A 49 -10.44 2.85 -1.12
CA SER A 49 -9.13 3.07 -0.53
C SER A 49 -8.01 2.78 -1.52
N PHE A 50 -6.77 3.13 -1.19
CA PHE A 50 -5.57 2.66 -1.88
C PHE A 50 -4.93 1.53 -1.06
N ILE A 51 -4.62 0.41 -1.69
CA ILE A 51 -4.07 -0.77 -0.99
C ILE A 51 -2.61 -0.95 -1.36
N VAL A 52 -1.76 -1.00 -0.34
CA VAL A 52 -0.31 -1.07 -0.48
C VAL A 52 0.22 -2.30 0.24
N LEU A 53 1.15 -2.99 -0.42
CA LEU A 53 1.85 -4.14 0.14
C LEU A 53 3.22 -3.72 0.68
N TYR A 54 3.48 -4.11 1.92
CA TYR A 54 4.74 -3.85 2.62
C TYR A 54 5.50 -5.13 2.86
N LYS A 55 6.82 -5.09 2.69
CA LYS A 55 7.71 -6.15 3.17
C LYS A 55 7.68 -6.16 4.70
N LYS A 56 7.41 -7.33 5.28
CA LYS A 56 7.54 -7.52 6.72
C LYS A 56 9.01 -7.46 7.12
N ASP A 57 9.28 -6.96 8.33
CA ASP A 57 10.63 -6.84 8.91
C ASP A 57 11.63 -5.98 8.12
N TYR A 58 11.14 -5.07 7.27
CA TYR A 58 12.00 -4.09 6.60
C TYR A 58 12.22 -2.86 7.48
N GLU A 59 13.48 -2.57 7.78
CA GLU A 59 13.85 -1.34 8.48
C GLU A 59 14.01 -0.19 7.46
N PRO A 60 13.22 0.89 7.58
CA PRO A 60 13.30 2.03 6.66
C PRO A 60 14.63 2.77 6.77
N ARG A 61 15.04 3.40 5.67
CA ARG A 61 16.10 4.41 5.68
C ARG A 61 15.59 5.82 5.36
N GLY A 62 14.27 6.00 5.30
CA GLY A 62 13.59 7.25 4.97
C GLY A 62 12.23 7.37 5.64
N LYS A 63 11.39 8.30 5.17
CA LYS A 63 10.04 8.46 5.69
C LYS A 63 9.16 7.28 5.29
N HIS A 64 8.32 6.85 6.24
CA HIS A 64 7.27 5.87 6.01
C HIS A 64 6.03 6.52 5.43
N LEU A 65 5.41 5.84 4.46
CA LEU A 65 4.07 6.19 3.97
C LEU A 65 3.05 6.22 5.12
N CYS A 66 3.06 5.25 6.04
CA CYS A 66 2.15 5.25 7.21
C CYS A 66 2.35 6.39 8.21
N LYS A 67 3.47 7.13 8.14
CA LYS A 67 3.72 8.35 8.94
C LYS A 67 3.48 9.63 8.15
N THR A 68 3.13 9.50 6.87
CA THR A 68 3.02 10.62 5.93
C THR A 68 1.57 10.82 5.49
N ILE A 69 0.88 9.72 5.17
CA ILE A 69 -0.49 9.73 4.66
C ILE A 69 -1.42 8.94 5.58
N ARG A 70 -2.68 9.37 5.65
CA ARG A 70 -3.69 8.79 6.52
C ARG A 70 -4.14 7.42 6.01
N SER A 71 -4.20 6.47 6.94
CA SER A 71 -4.85 5.17 6.72
C SER A 71 -6.34 5.35 6.41
N ALA A 72 -6.92 4.41 5.68
CA ALA A 72 -8.36 4.36 5.46
C ALA A 72 -9.07 3.93 6.76
N GLU A 73 -10.20 4.56 7.06
CA GLU A 73 -11.13 4.07 8.07
C GLU A 73 -12.07 3.07 7.40
N LEU A 74 -11.95 1.80 7.79
CA LEU A 74 -12.69 0.72 7.16
C LEU A 74 -13.81 0.22 8.07
N GLU A 75 -14.99 0.04 7.49
CA GLU A 75 -16.07 -0.69 8.15
C GLU A 75 -15.72 -2.18 8.30
N SER A 76 -16.47 -2.87 9.15
CA SER A 76 -16.15 -4.25 9.57
C SER A 76 -16.05 -5.26 8.41
N ASP A 77 -16.86 -5.16 7.37
CA ASP A 77 -16.84 -6.09 6.23
C ASP A 77 -15.71 -5.82 5.22
N PRO A 78 -15.46 -4.54 4.82
CA PRO A 78 -14.22 -4.15 4.15
C PRO A 78 -12.96 -4.62 4.87
N LEU A 79 -12.88 -4.42 6.19
CA LEU A 79 -11.73 -4.82 7.00
C LEU A 79 -11.49 -6.34 6.93
N LYS A 80 -12.55 -7.16 7.08
CA LYS A 80 -12.45 -8.62 6.94
C LYS A 80 -11.92 -9.02 5.57
N SER A 81 -12.34 -8.34 4.50
CA SER A 81 -11.91 -8.65 3.14
C SER A 81 -10.41 -8.40 2.97
N ILE A 82 -9.90 -7.28 3.51
CA ILE A 82 -8.47 -6.98 3.50
C ILE A 82 -7.68 -7.95 4.38
N SER A 83 -8.17 -8.27 5.58
CA SER A 83 -7.52 -9.24 6.46
C SER A 83 -7.47 -10.65 5.85
N GLN A 84 -8.52 -11.07 5.15
CA GLN A 84 -8.50 -12.35 4.43
C GLN A 84 -7.46 -12.36 3.33
N PHE A 85 -7.38 -11.29 2.54
CA PHE A 85 -6.37 -11.14 1.49
C PHE A 85 -4.94 -11.15 2.06
N GLU A 86 -4.69 -10.43 3.16
CA GLU A 86 -3.41 -10.46 3.86
C GLU A 86 -3.04 -11.88 4.31
N LEU A 87 -3.98 -12.61 4.93
CA LEU A 87 -3.76 -14.00 5.36
C LEU A 87 -3.52 -14.96 4.19
N GLU A 88 -4.14 -14.74 3.04
CA GLU A 88 -3.88 -15.53 1.83
C GLU A 88 -2.45 -15.34 1.36
N ILE A 89 -1.99 -14.10 1.24
CA ILE A 89 -0.64 -13.83 0.72
C ILE A 89 0.45 -14.19 1.73
N GLN A 90 0.19 -14.04 3.04
CA GLN A 90 1.13 -14.43 4.09
C GLN A 90 1.49 -15.92 4.07
N LYS A 91 0.70 -16.78 3.41
CA LYS A 91 1.05 -18.19 3.20
C LYS A 91 2.23 -18.37 2.24
N GLU A 92 2.47 -17.39 1.37
CA GLU A 92 3.49 -17.44 0.32
C GLU A 92 4.64 -16.47 0.59
N THR A 93 4.36 -15.32 1.20
CA THR A 93 5.34 -14.25 1.41
C THR A 93 5.02 -13.48 2.68
N ASP A 94 6.02 -13.28 3.54
CA ASP A 94 5.92 -12.43 4.73
C ASP A 94 5.72 -10.95 4.33
N LEU A 95 4.46 -10.51 4.34
CA LEU A 95 4.08 -9.13 4.01
C LEU A 95 2.97 -8.58 4.90
N ILE A 96 2.80 -7.26 4.82
CA ILE A 96 1.74 -6.51 5.52
C ILE A 96 0.90 -5.77 4.48
N VAL A 97 -0.42 -5.82 4.62
CA VAL A 97 -1.36 -5.09 3.74
C VAL A 97 -1.86 -3.86 4.47
N VAL A 98 -1.78 -2.69 3.84
CA VAL A 98 -2.27 -1.42 4.42
C VAL A 98 -3.19 -0.72 3.45
N ALA A 99 -4.35 -0.29 3.95
CA ALA A 99 -5.28 0.56 3.23
C ALA A 99 -5.07 2.04 3.61
N TYR A 100 -4.97 2.90 2.61
CA TYR A 100 -4.85 4.35 2.73
C TYR A 100 -6.08 5.06 2.20
N HIS A 101 -6.35 6.22 2.76
CA HIS A 101 -7.52 7.01 2.38
C HIS A 101 -7.45 7.40 0.89
N LYS A 102 -8.61 7.35 0.21
CA LYS A 102 -8.80 7.82 -1.17
C LYS A 102 -9.85 8.93 -1.19
N PRO A 103 -9.51 10.19 -1.54
CA PRO A 103 -8.21 10.67 -2.02
C PRO A 103 -7.14 10.70 -0.93
N VAL A 104 -5.87 10.89 -1.31
CA VAL A 104 -4.74 10.96 -0.37
C VAL A 104 -4.93 12.12 0.62
N LEU A 105 -4.80 11.82 1.91
CA LEU A 105 -4.81 12.81 3.00
C LEU A 105 -3.51 12.70 3.80
N PHE A 106 -3.02 13.83 4.32
CA PHE A 106 -1.79 13.90 5.13
C PHE A 106 -2.12 13.94 6.64
N PHE A 107 -1.14 13.59 7.47
CA PHE A 107 -1.21 13.79 8.93
C PHE A 107 -0.91 15.22 9.34
#